data_AF-A0A328SFP2-F1
#
_entry.id   AF-A0A328SFP2-F1
#
_cell.length_a   1.000
_cell.length_b   1.000
_cell.length_c   1.000
_cell.angle_alpha   90.00
_cell.angle_beta   90.00
_cell.angle_gamma   90.00
#
_symmetry.space_group_name_H-M   'P 1'
#
loop_
_entity.id
_entity.type
_entity.pdbx_description
1 polymer ?
#
loop_
_entity_poly.entity_id
_entity_poly.type
_entity_poly.pdbx_seq_one_letter_code
_entity_poly.pdbx_strand_id
1 'polypeptide(L)'
;MIVDSVSDKFKIILVILLSLFTIISYTHVSYMVTELAFTLVVLLLHSCLKENTLDLDLMMILWMGIFVILHSYHPVKVDRYIIPALIPLTYYMINTTKTISKKIKHEKTATIILVIILVLFIPVNASYLNSIAQPNPHSLEERHSYQWLENYDQNYRDYNISSDRGVAYSWYLKKYVYTSIPRVLQTTNQTLEDKLKEVNAKYYIDSTSYTDKIEGYHEIYNNNNTKYQVKIYEKNGEN
;
A
#
# COMPACT_ATOMS: atom_id res chain seq x y z
N MET A 1 -23.64 -10.05 -40.95
CA MET A 1 -23.87 -11.42 -40.47
C MET A 1 -23.15 -12.41 -41.39
N ILE A 2 -21.82 -12.54 -41.25
CA ILE A 2 -21.04 -13.76 -41.48
C ILE A 2 -19.91 -13.69 -40.43
N VAL A 3 -20.26 -14.19 -39.24
CA VAL A 3 -19.44 -15.06 -38.41
C VAL A 3 -17.95 -15.20 -38.78
N ASP A 4 -17.08 -14.48 -38.08
CA ASP A 4 -15.73 -14.96 -37.71
C ASP A 4 -15.79 -15.70 -36.34
N SER A 5 -16.86 -16.47 -36.07
CA SER A 5 -17.19 -16.92 -34.70
C SER A 5 -16.11 -17.77 -34.06
N VAL A 6 -15.26 -18.46 -34.83
CA VAL A 6 -14.21 -19.30 -34.24
C VAL A 6 -13.15 -18.43 -33.56
N SER A 7 -12.75 -17.31 -34.18
CA SER A 7 -11.77 -16.37 -33.62
C SER A 7 -12.32 -15.67 -32.37
N ASP A 8 -13.56 -15.17 -32.45
CA ASP A 8 -14.15 -14.44 -31.32
C ASP A 8 -14.54 -15.38 -30.17
N LYS A 9 -15.00 -16.62 -30.44
CA LYS A 9 -15.20 -17.64 -29.38
C LYS A 9 -13.88 -18.03 -28.72
N PHE A 10 -12.81 -18.19 -29.50
CA PHE A 10 -11.48 -18.48 -28.96
C PHE A 10 -10.99 -17.35 -28.04
N LYS A 11 -11.15 -16.08 -28.45
CA LYS A 11 -10.79 -14.93 -27.60
C LYS A 11 -11.60 -14.91 -26.31
N ILE A 12 -12.91 -15.21 -26.35
CA ILE A 12 -13.74 -15.27 -25.14
C ILE A 12 -13.25 -16.38 -24.19
N ILE A 13 -12.96 -17.58 -24.71
CA ILE A 13 -12.38 -18.67 -23.91
C ILE A 13 -11.03 -18.23 -23.30
N LEU A 14 -10.18 -17.59 -24.09
CA LEU A 14 -8.89 -17.06 -23.63
C LEU A 14 -9.06 -16.02 -22.53
N VAL A 15 -10.02 -15.09 -22.65
CA VAL A 15 -10.36 -14.11 -21.60
C VAL A 15 -10.76 -14.81 -20.31
N ILE A 16 -11.61 -15.84 -20.38
CA ILE A 16 -12.05 -16.60 -19.21
C ILE A 16 -10.85 -17.29 -18.53
N LEU A 17 -10.02 -17.99 -19.32
CA LEU A 17 -8.84 -18.68 -18.81
C LEU A 17 -7.82 -17.71 -18.19
N LEU A 18 -7.54 -16.59 -18.85
CA LEU A 18 -6.64 -15.56 -18.33
C LEU A 18 -7.22 -14.85 -17.10
N SER A 19 -8.54 -14.67 -17.02
CA SER A 19 -9.19 -14.10 -15.83
C SER A 19 -9.05 -15.05 -14.63
N LEU A 20 -9.27 -16.36 -14.84
CA LEU A 20 -9.05 -17.38 -13.81
C LEU A 20 -7.57 -17.42 -13.39
N PHE A 21 -6.65 -17.39 -14.36
CA PHE A 21 -5.22 -17.31 -14.08
C PHE A 21 -4.87 -16.05 -13.29
N THR A 22 -5.43 -14.89 -13.63
CA THR A 22 -5.21 -13.63 -12.91
C THR A 22 -5.63 -13.76 -11.45
N ILE A 23 -6.83 -14.31 -11.20
CA ILE A 23 -7.36 -14.54 -9.84
C ILE A 23 -6.45 -15.50 -9.05
N ILE A 24 -6.01 -16.61 -9.65
CA ILE A 24 -5.11 -17.57 -8.98
C ILE A 24 -3.73 -16.95 -8.74
N SER A 25 -3.20 -16.20 -9.72
CA SER A 25 -1.87 -15.59 -9.64
C SER A 25 -1.78 -14.57 -8.51
N TYR A 26 -2.89 -13.89 -8.20
CA TYR A 26 -2.99 -12.85 -7.18
C TYR A 26 -2.56 -13.28 -5.77
N THR A 27 -2.56 -14.58 -5.47
CA THR A 27 -2.09 -15.11 -4.17
C THR A 27 -0.82 -15.95 -4.27
N HIS A 28 -0.37 -16.30 -5.48
CA HIS A 28 0.65 -17.33 -5.68
C HIS A 28 1.86 -16.88 -6.52
N VAL A 29 1.77 -15.73 -7.19
CA VAL A 29 2.80 -15.22 -8.09
C VAL A 29 3.11 -13.75 -7.74
N SER A 30 4.23 -13.22 -8.23
CA SER A 30 4.58 -11.81 -8.08
C SER A 30 3.51 -10.89 -8.68
N TYR A 31 3.26 -9.76 -8.04
CA TYR A 31 2.29 -8.75 -8.48
C TYR A 31 2.47 -8.33 -9.95
N MET A 32 3.73 -8.22 -10.44
CA MET A 32 4.01 -7.83 -11.83
C MET A 32 3.39 -8.79 -12.84
N VAL A 33 3.44 -10.10 -12.56
CA VAL A 33 2.84 -11.12 -13.44
C VAL A 33 1.32 -11.01 -13.42
N THR A 34 0.74 -10.78 -12.24
CA THR A 34 -0.71 -10.57 -12.07
C THR A 34 -1.19 -9.31 -12.78
N GLU A 35 -0.44 -8.21 -12.71
CA GLU A 35 -0.75 -6.95 -13.42
C GLU A 35 -0.67 -7.12 -14.94
N LEU A 36 0.36 -7.80 -15.45
CA LEU A 36 0.48 -8.10 -16.87
C LEU A 36 -0.68 -8.98 -17.35
N ALA A 37 -1.00 -10.04 -16.60
CA ALA A 37 -2.13 -10.91 -16.92
C ALA A 37 -3.46 -10.13 -16.93
N PHE A 38 -3.69 -9.30 -15.92
CA PHE A 38 -4.87 -8.43 -15.84
C PHE A 38 -4.95 -7.45 -17.01
N THR A 39 -3.83 -6.82 -17.36
CA THR A 39 -3.74 -5.90 -18.51
C THR A 39 -4.10 -6.62 -19.81
N LEU A 40 -3.59 -7.84 -20.02
CA LEU A 40 -3.94 -8.66 -21.17
C LEU A 40 -5.43 -9.02 -21.20
N VAL A 41 -6.04 -9.32 -20.05
CA VAL A 41 -7.49 -9.56 -19.96
C VAL A 41 -8.27 -8.33 -20.44
N VAL A 42 -7.91 -7.12 -19.98
CA VAL A 42 -8.62 -5.89 -20.38
C VAL A 42 -8.43 -5.58 -21.86
N LEU A 43 -7.22 -5.75 -22.40
CA LEU A 43 -6.94 -5.54 -23.83
C LEU A 43 -7.71 -6.54 -24.72
N LEU A 44 -7.79 -7.81 -24.30
CA LEU A 44 -8.58 -8.81 -25.01
C LEU A 44 -10.08 -8.50 -24.94
N LEU A 45 -10.58 -8.07 -23.78
CA LEU A 45 -11.96 -7.61 -23.63
C LEU A 45 -12.27 -6.44 -24.59
N HIS A 46 -11.39 -5.45 -24.69
CA HIS A 46 -11.53 -4.35 -25.65
C HIS A 46 -11.62 -4.87 -27.09
N SER A 47 -10.74 -5.81 -27.47
CA SER A 47 -10.75 -6.42 -28.81
C SER A 47 -12.01 -7.24 -29.13
N CYS A 48 -12.64 -7.84 -28.10
CA CYS A 48 -13.86 -8.63 -28.23
C CYS A 48 -15.11 -7.77 -28.33
N LEU A 49 -15.17 -6.68 -27.55
CA LEU A 49 -16.39 -5.89 -27.39
C LEU A 49 -16.65 -4.95 -28.57
N LYS A 50 -15.64 -4.60 -29.39
CA LYS A 50 -15.72 -3.80 -30.65
C LYS A 50 -16.57 -2.51 -30.58
N GLU A 51 -17.02 -2.10 -29.40
CA GLU A 51 -17.80 -0.91 -29.14
C GLU A 51 -16.87 0.18 -28.63
N ASN A 52 -16.58 1.16 -29.48
CA ASN A 52 -15.76 2.33 -29.13
C ASN A 52 -16.32 3.12 -27.92
N THR A 53 -17.58 2.88 -27.53
CA THR A 53 -18.20 3.50 -26.36
C THR A 53 -17.64 3.00 -25.03
N LEU A 54 -16.95 1.85 -25.02
CA LEU A 54 -16.43 1.23 -23.79
C LEU A 54 -14.94 1.52 -23.54
N ASP A 55 -14.26 2.25 -24.42
CA ASP A 55 -12.80 2.45 -24.34
C ASP A 55 -12.40 3.12 -23.02
N LEU A 56 -13.13 4.18 -22.64
CA LEU A 56 -12.89 4.89 -21.40
C LEU A 56 -13.28 4.06 -20.18
N ASP A 57 -14.36 3.26 -20.27
CA ASP A 57 -14.73 2.33 -19.20
C ASP A 57 -13.62 1.28 -19.00
N LEU A 58 -13.11 0.65 -20.05
CA LEU A 58 -12.05 -0.34 -19.94
C LEU A 58 -10.74 0.27 -19.43
N MET A 59 -10.42 1.51 -19.83
CA MET A 59 -9.27 2.24 -19.29
C MET A 59 -9.42 2.49 -17.77
N MET A 60 -10.63 2.82 -17.30
CA MET A 60 -10.89 3.06 -15.87
C MET A 60 -10.86 1.77 -15.06
N ILE A 61 -11.35 0.64 -15.61
CA ILE A 61 -11.15 -0.70 -15.03
C ILE A 61 -9.66 -1.04 -14.96
N LEU A 62 -8.90 -0.80 -16.03
CA LEU A 62 -7.47 -1.09 -16.07
C LEU A 62 -6.72 -0.29 -14.99
N TRP A 63 -6.96 1.02 -14.94
CA TRP A 63 -6.38 1.92 -13.94
C TRP A 63 -6.70 1.41 -12.53
N MET A 64 -7.98 1.20 -12.22
CA MET A 64 -8.41 0.78 -10.90
C MET A 64 -7.84 -0.60 -10.53
N GLY A 65 -7.83 -1.54 -11.47
CA GLY A 65 -7.35 -2.89 -11.23
C GLY A 65 -5.84 -2.97 -11.01
N ILE A 66 -5.03 -2.30 -11.82
CA ILE A 66 -3.57 -2.19 -11.58
C ILE A 66 -3.33 -1.59 -10.20
N PHE A 67 -4.04 -0.51 -9.88
CA PHE A 67 -3.89 0.16 -8.59
C PHE A 67 -4.20 -0.78 -7.41
N VAL A 68 -5.31 -1.53 -7.50
CA VAL A 68 -5.72 -2.51 -6.48
C VAL A 68 -4.70 -3.66 -6.37
N ILE A 69 -4.26 -4.23 -7.49
CA ILE A 69 -3.29 -5.33 -7.50
C ILE A 69 -1.99 -4.88 -6.82
N LEU A 70 -1.39 -3.77 -7.26
CA LEU A 70 -0.13 -3.25 -6.70
C LEU A 70 -0.20 -3.09 -5.17
N HIS A 71 -1.26 -2.42 -4.70
CA HIS A 71 -1.39 -2.06 -3.28
C HIS A 71 -1.83 -3.23 -2.39
N SER A 72 -2.34 -4.31 -2.99
CA SER A 72 -2.58 -5.54 -2.26
C SER A 72 -1.30 -6.28 -1.89
N TYR A 73 -0.25 -6.18 -2.72
CA TYR A 73 1.06 -6.80 -2.45
C TYR A 73 1.99 -5.90 -1.63
N HIS A 74 1.80 -4.57 -1.66
CA HIS A 74 2.67 -3.65 -0.95
C HIS A 74 2.52 -3.82 0.59
N PRO A 75 3.59 -4.18 1.33
CA PRO A 75 3.48 -4.55 2.75
C PRO A 75 3.19 -3.36 3.67
N VAL A 76 3.56 -2.15 3.23
CA VAL A 76 3.31 -0.90 3.97
C VAL A 76 2.13 -0.19 3.34
N LYS A 77 0.99 -0.09 4.03
CA LYS A 77 -0.20 0.60 3.52
C LYS A 77 -0.32 1.96 4.17
N VAL A 78 -0.50 3.00 3.37
CA VAL A 78 -0.73 4.37 3.86
C VAL A 78 -1.93 4.96 3.14
N ASP A 79 -2.74 5.73 3.87
CA ASP A 79 -4.03 6.26 3.40
C ASP A 79 -3.95 6.98 2.06
N ARG A 80 -2.87 7.73 1.81
CA ARG A 80 -2.64 8.47 0.57
C ARG A 80 -2.64 7.57 -0.68
N TYR A 81 -2.40 6.28 -0.51
CA TYR A 81 -2.44 5.35 -1.61
C TYR A 81 -3.84 5.27 -2.20
N ILE A 82 -4.95 5.42 -1.47
CA ILE A 82 -6.27 5.34 -2.12
C ILE A 82 -6.56 6.46 -3.13
N ILE A 83 -5.81 7.58 -3.09
CA ILE A 83 -6.10 8.79 -3.87
C ILE A 83 -6.18 8.54 -5.38
N PRO A 84 -5.22 7.85 -6.04
CA PRO A 84 -5.31 7.60 -7.48
C PRO A 84 -6.49 6.69 -7.87
N ALA A 85 -6.99 5.84 -6.96
CA ALA A 85 -8.18 5.02 -7.21
C ALA A 85 -9.49 5.82 -7.15
N LEU A 86 -9.48 7.03 -6.57
CA LEU A 86 -10.66 7.89 -6.53
C LEU A 86 -11.06 8.40 -7.91
N ILE A 87 -10.13 8.47 -8.87
CA ILE A 87 -10.40 8.91 -10.25
C ILE A 87 -11.37 7.94 -10.96
N PRO A 88 -11.05 6.64 -11.13
CA PRO A 88 -11.99 5.69 -11.75
C PRO A 88 -13.26 5.51 -10.92
N LEU A 89 -13.17 5.58 -9.58
CA LEU A 89 -14.36 5.55 -8.72
C LEU A 89 -15.32 6.70 -9.03
N THR A 90 -14.82 7.93 -9.12
CA THR A 90 -15.62 9.13 -9.44
C THR A 90 -16.22 9.02 -10.84
N TYR A 91 -15.45 8.53 -11.81
CA TYR A 91 -15.92 8.28 -13.16
C TYR A 91 -17.15 7.34 -13.18
N TYR A 92 -17.05 6.18 -12.52
CA TYR A 92 -18.16 5.22 -12.46
C TYR A 92 -19.34 5.73 -11.63
N MET A 93 -19.10 6.51 -10.57
CA MET A 93 -20.17 7.17 -9.83
C MET A 93 -20.98 8.08 -10.75
N ILE A 94 -20.34 8.95 -11.53
CA ILE A 94 -21.00 9.87 -12.47
C ILE A 94 -21.79 9.08 -13.54
N ASN A 95 -21.16 8.08 -14.17
CA ASN A 95 -21.81 7.27 -15.20
C ASN A 95 -23.02 6.49 -14.64
N THR A 96 -22.88 5.92 -13.43
CA THR A 96 -23.97 5.20 -12.75
C THR A 96 -25.13 6.15 -12.42
N THR A 97 -24.85 7.34 -11.86
CA THR A 97 -25.88 8.35 -11.57
C THR A 97 -26.63 8.77 -12.83
N LYS A 98 -25.92 8.99 -13.95
CA LYS A 98 -26.55 9.30 -15.25
C LYS A 98 -27.46 8.17 -15.72
N THR A 99 -26.99 6.93 -15.66
CA THR A 99 -27.75 5.75 -16.10
C THR A 99 -29.01 5.53 -15.25
N ILE A 100 -28.89 5.64 -13.92
CA ILE A 100 -30.04 5.52 -13.01
C ILE A 100 -31.05 6.66 -13.28
N SER A 101 -30.59 7.88 -13.46
CA SER A 101 -31.45 9.04 -13.73
C SER A 101 -32.25 8.87 -15.03
N LYS A 102 -31.60 8.38 -16.10
CA LYS A 102 -32.27 8.05 -17.37
C LYS A 102 -33.33 6.94 -17.20
N LYS A 103 -33.07 5.95 -16.33
CA LYS A 103 -33.98 4.82 -16.09
C LYS A 103 -35.19 5.19 -15.24
N ILE A 104 -35.00 5.99 -14.19
CA ILE A 104 -36.06 6.44 -13.27
C ILE A 104 -36.92 7.56 -13.90
N LYS A 105 -36.38 8.31 -14.88
CA LYS A 105 -37.07 9.39 -15.62
C LYS A 105 -37.65 10.50 -14.72
N HIS A 106 -37.04 10.74 -13.57
CA HIS A 106 -37.39 11.84 -12.69
C HIS A 106 -36.27 12.90 -12.69
N GLU A 107 -36.63 14.17 -12.91
CA GLU A 107 -35.69 15.26 -13.17
C GLU A 107 -34.67 15.46 -12.05
N LYS A 108 -35.07 15.20 -10.80
CA LYS A 108 -34.21 15.37 -9.62
C LYS A 108 -33.43 14.12 -9.21
N THR A 109 -33.54 13.00 -9.92
CA THR A 109 -32.89 11.73 -9.50
C THR A 109 -31.39 11.88 -9.32
N ALA A 110 -30.71 12.55 -10.26
CA ALA A 110 -29.27 12.78 -10.16
C ALA A 110 -28.91 13.57 -8.89
N THR A 111 -29.63 14.66 -8.64
CA THR A 111 -29.44 15.51 -7.46
C THR A 111 -29.69 14.72 -6.17
N ILE A 112 -30.76 13.92 -6.11
CA ILE A 112 -31.08 13.09 -4.95
C ILE A 112 -29.95 12.10 -4.66
N ILE A 113 -29.44 11.41 -5.69
CA ILE A 113 -28.32 10.46 -5.55
C ILE A 113 -27.07 11.19 -5.03
N LEU A 114 -26.72 12.34 -5.61
CA LEU A 114 -25.56 13.12 -5.17
C LEU A 114 -25.71 13.63 -3.73
N VAL A 115 -26.91 14.06 -3.33
CA VAL A 115 -27.20 14.48 -1.95
C VAL A 115 -27.07 13.29 -0.99
N ILE A 116 -27.58 12.11 -1.34
CA ILE A 116 -27.43 10.90 -0.53
C ILE A 116 -25.95 10.57 -0.35
N ILE A 117 -25.18 10.55 -1.45
CA ILE A 117 -23.74 10.31 -1.42
C ILE A 117 -23.02 11.33 -0.52
N LEU A 118 -23.34 12.61 -0.65
CA LEU A 118 -22.77 13.68 0.17
C LEU A 118 -23.07 13.46 1.66
N VAL A 119 -24.33 13.18 2.01
CA VAL A 119 -24.76 12.93 3.39
C VAL A 119 -24.04 11.71 3.98
N LEU A 120 -23.85 10.64 3.20
CA LEU A 120 -23.08 9.47 3.62
C LEU A 120 -21.59 9.77 3.85
N PHE A 121 -21.01 10.69 3.08
CA PHE A 121 -19.60 11.05 3.21
C PHE A 121 -19.31 12.05 4.33
N ILE A 122 -20.28 12.84 4.79
CA ILE A 122 -20.04 13.83 5.87
C ILE A 122 -19.45 13.17 7.14
N PRO A 123 -20.03 12.10 7.71
CA PRO A 123 -19.47 11.45 8.90
C PRO A 123 -18.07 10.87 8.67
N VAL A 124 -17.83 10.31 7.48
CA VAL A 124 -16.52 9.74 7.11
C VAL A 124 -15.45 10.83 7.10
N ASN A 125 -15.75 11.96 6.45
CA ASN A 125 -14.83 13.10 6.39
C ASN A 125 -14.65 13.77 7.76
N ALA A 126 -15.71 13.91 8.55
CA ALA A 126 -15.61 14.46 9.90
C ALA A 126 -14.75 13.58 10.82
N SER A 127 -14.91 12.27 10.75
CA SER A 127 -14.08 11.29 11.47
C SER A 127 -12.61 11.39 11.04
N TYR A 128 -12.36 11.46 9.73
CA TYR A 128 -11.01 11.61 9.20
C TYR A 128 -10.34 12.93 9.62
N LEU A 129 -11.07 14.06 9.56
CA LEU A 129 -10.56 15.36 10.01
C LEU A 129 -10.20 15.34 11.50
N ASN A 130 -11.01 14.66 12.32
CA ASN A 130 -10.72 14.52 13.74
C ASN A 130 -9.47 13.65 13.97
N SER A 131 -9.29 12.57 13.21
CA SER A 131 -8.13 11.68 13.39
C SER A 131 -6.81 12.34 12.97
N ILE A 132 -6.78 13.15 11.91
CA ILE A 132 -5.56 13.85 11.49
C ILE A 132 -5.20 15.06 12.38
N ALA A 133 -6.17 15.63 13.09
CA ALA A 133 -5.93 16.77 13.98
C ALA A 133 -5.23 16.37 15.28
N GLN A 134 -5.30 15.09 15.66
CA GLN A 134 -4.68 14.62 16.89
C GLN A 134 -3.20 14.25 16.66
N PRO A 135 -2.29 14.63 17.59
CA PRO A 135 -0.90 14.21 17.52
C PRO A 135 -0.83 12.68 17.52
N ASN A 136 -0.12 12.08 16.56
CA ASN A 136 0.11 10.65 16.56
C ASN A 136 1.05 10.30 17.73
N PRO A 137 0.59 9.59 18.77
CA PRO A 137 1.41 9.31 19.94
C PRO A 137 2.63 8.44 19.60
N HIS A 138 2.49 7.57 18.59
CA HIS A 138 3.60 6.76 18.11
C HIS A 138 4.72 7.63 17.52
N SER A 139 4.36 8.66 16.76
CA SER A 139 5.33 9.63 16.23
C SER A 139 5.99 10.50 17.30
N LEU A 140 5.34 10.68 18.46
CA LEU A 140 5.95 11.34 19.61
C LEU A 140 7.04 10.45 20.23
N GLU A 141 6.76 9.15 20.40
CA GLU A 141 7.76 8.20 20.91
C GLU A 141 8.95 8.04 19.95
N GLU A 142 8.71 7.99 18.63
CA GLU A 142 9.78 8.04 17.61
C GLU A 142 10.63 9.32 17.70
N ARG A 143 9.99 10.43 18.06
CA ARG A 143 10.68 11.71 18.26
C ARG A 143 11.59 11.66 19.50
N HIS A 144 11.09 11.11 20.61
CA HIS A 144 11.88 10.99 21.83
C HIS A 144 13.05 10.02 21.68
N SER A 145 12.86 8.89 20.99
CA SER A 145 13.92 7.90 20.79
C SER A 145 15.08 8.44 19.95
N TYR A 146 14.82 9.22 18.90
CA TYR A 146 15.91 9.83 18.12
C TYR A 146 16.65 10.89 18.95
N GLN A 147 15.93 11.70 19.73
CA GLN A 147 16.56 12.73 20.58
C GLN A 147 17.45 12.07 21.62
N TRP A 148 17.02 10.93 22.17
CA TRP A 148 17.84 10.14 23.06
C TRP A 148 19.10 9.63 22.35
N LEU A 149 18.98 9.06 21.14
CA LEU A 149 20.12 8.54 20.38
C LEU A 149 21.14 9.63 20.03
N GLU A 150 20.66 10.81 19.62
CA GLU A 150 21.50 11.98 19.30
C GLU A 150 22.28 12.48 20.52
N ASN A 151 21.70 12.39 21.72
CA ASN A 151 22.38 12.72 22.97
C ASN A 151 23.32 11.61 23.44
N TYR A 152 23.00 10.35 23.15
CA TYR A 152 23.77 9.18 23.56
C TYR A 152 25.07 9.02 22.75
N ASP A 153 25.00 9.13 21.42
CA ASP A 153 26.17 9.04 20.53
C ASP A 153 26.19 10.23 19.57
N GLN A 154 27.07 11.22 19.83
CA GLN A 154 27.23 12.40 18.97
C GLN A 154 27.72 12.07 17.56
N ASN A 155 28.32 10.89 17.37
CA ASN A 155 28.84 10.40 16.10
C ASN A 155 27.87 9.44 15.40
N TYR A 156 26.59 9.35 15.83
CA TYR A 156 25.58 8.47 15.21
C TYR A 156 25.48 8.63 13.68
N ARG A 157 25.86 9.80 13.17
CA ARG A 157 25.84 10.13 11.75
C ARG A 157 26.86 9.35 10.92
N ASP A 158 27.94 8.86 11.52
CA ASP A 158 29.00 8.13 10.83
C ASP A 158 28.70 6.63 10.62
N TYR A 159 27.69 6.11 11.33
CA TYR A 159 27.37 4.69 11.31
C TYR A 159 26.11 4.38 10.50
N ASN A 160 26.00 3.19 9.93
CA ASN A 160 24.72 2.76 9.36
C ASN A 160 23.70 2.51 10.47
N ILE A 161 22.48 2.99 10.26
CA ILE A 161 21.35 2.79 11.18
C ILE A 161 20.26 2.09 10.40
N SER A 162 19.66 1.08 11.01
CA SER A 162 18.53 0.33 10.47
C SER A 162 17.31 0.52 11.36
N SER A 163 16.11 0.47 10.79
CA SER A 163 14.86 0.54 11.54
C SER A 163 13.71 -0.11 10.79
N ASP A 164 12.74 -0.65 11.52
CA ASP A 164 11.47 -1.09 10.95
C ASP A 164 10.58 0.07 10.47
N ARG A 165 10.95 1.31 10.84
CA ARG A 165 10.38 2.55 10.31
C ARG A 165 11.46 3.47 9.72
N GLY A 166 12.33 2.89 8.89
CA GLY A 166 13.48 3.59 8.29
C GLY A 166 13.14 4.94 7.64
N VAL A 167 12.01 5.09 6.94
CA VAL A 167 11.60 6.38 6.36
C VAL A 167 11.33 7.45 7.43
N ALA A 168 10.66 7.09 8.53
CA ALA A 168 10.37 8.02 9.62
C ALA A 168 11.66 8.46 10.32
N TYR A 169 12.53 7.50 10.67
CA TYR A 169 13.81 7.80 11.31
C TYR A 169 14.78 8.52 10.37
N SER A 170 14.71 8.29 9.06
CA SER A 170 15.48 9.08 8.09
C SER A 170 15.12 10.56 8.16
N TRP A 171 13.82 10.86 8.32
CA TRP A 171 13.34 12.23 8.46
C TRP A 171 13.77 12.88 9.77
N TYR A 172 13.74 12.13 10.87
CA TYR A 172 14.10 12.63 12.20
C TYR A 172 15.61 12.82 12.38
N LEU A 173 16.40 11.79 12.05
CA LEU A 173 17.86 11.78 12.20
C LEU A 173 18.58 12.56 11.09
N LYS A 174 17.85 13.08 10.09
CA LYS A 174 18.39 13.84 8.95
C LYS A 174 19.50 13.10 8.18
N LYS A 175 19.40 11.77 8.11
CA LYS A 175 20.30 10.89 7.37
C LYS A 175 19.55 9.67 6.86
N TYR A 176 20.10 8.96 5.89
CA TYR A 176 19.49 7.72 5.42
C TYR A 176 19.52 6.64 6.50
N VAL A 177 18.36 6.06 6.80
CA VAL A 177 18.18 4.93 7.71
C VAL A 177 17.59 3.76 6.91
N TYR A 178 18.29 2.62 6.93
CA TYR A 178 17.88 1.42 6.21
C TYR A 178 16.54 0.91 6.77
N THR A 179 15.62 0.55 5.89
CA THR A 179 14.34 -0.04 6.30
C THR A 179 14.48 -1.56 6.40
N SER A 180 14.40 -2.09 7.61
CA SER A 180 14.47 -3.53 7.90
C SER A 180 13.28 -3.91 8.77
N ILE A 181 12.26 -4.50 8.16
CA ILE A 181 11.00 -4.84 8.83
C ILE A 181 10.96 -6.37 9.00
N PRO A 182 11.12 -6.92 10.22
CA PRO A 182 11.20 -8.36 10.48
C PRO A 182 10.10 -9.18 9.81
N ARG A 183 8.84 -8.78 9.96
CA ARG A 183 7.69 -9.47 9.33
C ARG A 183 7.73 -9.51 7.80
N VAL A 184 8.41 -8.54 7.16
CA VAL A 184 8.59 -8.50 5.69
C VAL A 184 9.78 -9.35 5.29
N LEU A 185 10.88 -9.33 6.05
CA LEU A 185 12.07 -10.14 5.77
C LEU A 185 11.74 -11.64 5.83
N GLN A 186 10.86 -12.05 6.76
CA GLN A 186 10.36 -13.41 6.88
C GLN A 186 9.64 -13.91 5.62
N THR A 187 8.98 -13.05 4.84
CA THR A 187 8.32 -13.47 3.58
C THR A 187 9.32 -13.77 2.47
N THR A 188 10.57 -13.32 2.63
CA THR A 188 11.68 -13.53 1.70
C THR A 188 12.73 -14.52 2.22
N ASN A 189 12.43 -15.27 3.30
CA ASN A 189 13.37 -16.16 3.99
C ASN A 189 14.67 -15.46 4.46
N GLN A 190 14.62 -14.16 4.73
CA GLN A 190 15.74 -13.40 5.27
C GLN A 190 15.49 -13.13 6.76
N THR A 191 16.52 -13.27 7.60
CA THR A 191 16.42 -12.90 9.03
C THR A 191 16.72 -11.41 9.23
N LEU A 192 16.31 -10.86 10.38
CA LEU A 192 16.66 -9.48 10.73
C LEU A 192 18.18 -9.34 10.87
N GLU A 193 18.81 -10.30 11.53
CA GLU A 193 20.25 -10.40 11.77
C GLU A 193 21.05 -10.38 10.47
N ASP A 194 20.65 -11.19 9.48
CA ASP A 194 21.28 -11.20 8.16
C ASP A 194 21.21 -9.82 7.51
N LYS A 195 20.05 -9.15 7.61
CA LYS A 195 19.87 -7.83 7.04
C LYS A 195 20.71 -6.77 7.75
N LEU A 196 20.76 -6.81 9.07
CA LEU A 196 21.57 -5.89 9.88
C LEU A 196 23.07 -6.05 9.60
N LYS A 197 23.52 -7.30 9.39
CA LYS A 197 24.90 -7.60 8.98
C LYS A 197 25.20 -7.12 7.56
N GLU A 198 24.29 -7.35 6.60
CA GLU A 198 24.41 -6.90 5.20
C GLU A 198 24.62 -5.38 5.12
N VAL A 199 23.85 -4.61 5.89
CA VAL A 199 23.96 -3.14 5.91
C VAL A 199 25.03 -2.64 6.88
N ASN A 200 25.73 -3.53 7.60
CA ASN A 200 26.66 -3.20 8.68
C ASN A 200 26.09 -2.16 9.66
N ALA A 201 24.86 -2.37 10.15
CA ALA A 201 24.20 -1.42 11.04
C ALA A 201 24.87 -1.41 12.42
N LYS A 202 25.26 -0.24 12.93
CA LYS A 202 25.64 -0.10 14.35
C LYS A 202 24.41 -0.09 15.25
N TYR A 203 23.35 0.58 14.80
CA TYR A 203 22.10 0.72 15.56
C TYR A 203 20.92 0.11 14.80
N TYR A 204 20.04 -0.56 15.53
CA TYR A 204 18.71 -0.92 15.07
C TYR A 204 17.64 -0.29 15.95
N ILE A 205 16.68 0.41 15.34
CA ILE A 205 15.56 1.04 16.06
C ILE A 205 14.29 0.27 15.74
N ASP A 206 13.73 -0.37 16.77
CA ASP A 206 12.46 -1.08 16.69
C ASP A 206 11.34 -0.21 17.24
N SER A 207 10.40 0.14 16.37
CA SER A 207 9.27 1.01 16.72
C SER A 207 7.91 0.34 16.58
N THR A 208 7.81 -0.75 15.81
CA THR A 208 6.54 -1.43 15.50
C THR A 208 6.64 -2.95 15.39
N SER A 209 7.83 -3.51 15.51
CA SER A 209 8.09 -4.93 15.28
C SER A 209 8.08 -5.73 16.58
N TYR A 210 8.23 -5.05 17.72
CA TYR A 210 8.17 -5.66 19.06
C TYR A 210 9.14 -6.84 19.21
N THR A 211 10.34 -6.69 18.64
CA THR A 211 11.40 -7.68 18.71
C THR A 211 11.88 -7.78 20.16
N ASP A 212 12.02 -9.01 20.66
CA ASP A 212 12.46 -9.27 22.03
C ASP A 212 13.97 -9.30 22.16
N LYS A 213 14.66 -9.97 21.22
CA LYS A 213 16.12 -10.13 21.19
C LYS A 213 16.60 -10.16 19.75
N ILE A 214 17.80 -9.63 19.53
CA ILE A 214 18.48 -9.61 18.24
C ILE A 214 19.88 -10.15 18.49
N GLU A 215 20.25 -11.24 17.82
CA GLU A 215 21.57 -11.83 18.03
C GLU A 215 22.69 -10.87 17.59
N GLY A 216 23.73 -10.72 18.42
CA GLY A 216 24.82 -9.78 18.14
C GLY A 216 24.52 -8.31 18.47
N TYR A 217 23.35 -8.01 19.04
CA TYR A 217 22.99 -6.68 19.52
C TYR A 217 22.50 -6.73 20.98
N HIS A 218 22.62 -5.61 21.69
CA HIS A 218 22.05 -5.45 23.03
C HIS A 218 21.17 -4.19 23.10
N GLU A 219 20.13 -4.23 23.93
CA GLU A 219 19.21 -3.11 24.12
C GLU A 219 19.91 -1.99 24.90
N ILE A 220 19.89 -0.77 24.35
CA ILE A 220 20.46 0.45 24.98
C ILE A 220 19.38 1.45 25.40
N TYR A 221 18.17 1.32 24.84
CA TYR A 221 17.04 2.20 25.12
C TYR A 221 15.72 1.44 25.00
N ASN A 222 14.80 1.76 25.91
CA ASN A 222 13.41 1.29 25.90
C ASN A 222 12.53 2.36 26.53
N ASN A 223 11.52 2.82 25.80
CA ASN A 223 10.62 3.87 26.29
C ASN A 223 9.62 3.36 27.36
N ASN A 224 9.60 2.05 27.66
CA ASN A 224 8.70 1.40 28.61
C ASN A 224 7.20 1.66 28.35
N ASN A 225 6.84 2.10 27.14
CA ASN A 225 5.47 2.36 26.76
C ASN A 225 4.81 1.06 26.29
N THR A 226 3.73 0.64 26.95
CA THR A 226 3.03 -0.63 26.67
C THR A 226 2.23 -0.61 25.36
N LYS A 227 1.92 0.58 24.83
CA LYS A 227 1.10 0.74 23.61
C LYS A 227 1.92 1.13 22.40
N TYR A 228 2.95 1.96 22.59
CA TYR A 228 3.79 2.49 21.52
C TYR A 228 5.25 2.25 21.86
N GLN A 229 5.63 0.98 21.96
CA GLN A 229 6.98 0.61 22.39
C GLN A 229 8.01 1.04 21.34
N VAL A 230 9.09 1.65 21.80
CA VAL A 230 10.26 1.94 20.99
C VAL A 230 11.49 1.47 21.74
N LYS A 231 12.29 0.64 21.06
CA LYS A 231 13.57 0.12 21.56
C LYS A 231 14.69 0.48 20.61
N ILE A 232 15.88 0.72 21.15
CA ILE A 232 17.10 0.87 20.35
C ILE A 232 18.09 -0.18 20.80
N TYR A 233 18.68 -0.85 19.81
CA TYR A 233 19.69 -1.87 19.98
C TYR A 233 21.01 -1.40 19.37
N GLU A 234 22.12 -1.68 20.06
CA GLU A 234 23.48 -1.43 19.59
C GLU A 234 24.20 -2.74 19.30
N LYS A 235 24.96 -2.77 18.19
CA LYS A 235 25.77 -3.91 17.80
C LYS A 235 26.84 -4.14 18.88
N ASN A 236 26.97 -5.39 19.33
CA ASN A 236 28.03 -5.77 20.26
C ASN A 236 29.40 -5.50 19.59
N GLY A 237 30.33 -4.88 20.33
CA GLY A 237 31.70 -4.68 19.85
C GLY A 237 32.33 -6.01 19.48
N GLU A 238 33.04 -6.06 18.34
CA GLU A 238 33.95 -7.16 18.04
C GLU A 238 35.12 -7.05 19.03
N ASN A 239 35.16 -7.94 20.02
CA ASN A 239 36.36 -8.15 20.83
C ASN A 239 37.44 -8.85 20.00
#